data_AF-A0A3R9EZE1-F1
#
_entry.id   AF-A0A3R9EZE1-F1
#
_cell.length_a   1.000
_cell.length_b   1.000
_cell.length_c   1.000
_cell.angle_alpha   90.00
_cell.angle_beta   90.00
_cell.angle_gamma   90.00
#
_symmetry.space_group_name_H-M   'P 1'
#
loop_
_entity.id
_entity.type
_entity.pdbx_description
1 polymer ?
#
loop_
_entity_poly.entity_id
_entity_poly.type
_entity_poly.pdbx_seq_one_letter_code
_entity_poly.pdbx_strand_id
1 'polypeptide(L)'
;MPKYIAKQSIGHFMPGDEIKGLEDKQLQALLVSGAIEEEKAPEQPKTDGTAERLAELEKENAEQAGTIKLMTEDKAKSDQEKDGLETKVAELEKALATTEAALKKATTEAKKATTDK
;
A
#
# COMPACT_ATOMS: atom_id res chain seq x y z
N MET A 1 5.78 -43.17 31.73
CA MET A 1 7.06 -43.31 31.02
C MET A 1 7.11 -42.20 29.98
N PRO A 2 8.21 -41.46 29.86
CA PRO A 2 8.38 -40.46 28.81
C PRO A 2 8.30 -41.15 27.45
N LYS A 3 7.60 -40.51 26.51
CA LYS A 3 7.52 -40.97 25.13
C LYS A 3 8.57 -40.22 24.32
N TYR A 4 9.24 -40.92 23.42
CA TYR A 4 10.25 -40.32 22.56
C TYR A 4 9.85 -40.47 21.11
N ILE A 5 9.99 -39.39 20.34
CA ILE A 5 9.64 -39.32 18.93
C ILE A 5 10.92 -39.19 18.11
N ALA A 6 11.04 -39.99 17.06
CA ALA A 6 12.15 -39.90 16.12
C ALA A 6 12.09 -38.57 15.34
N LYS A 7 13.18 -37.80 15.30
CA LYS A 7 13.29 -36.60 14.45
C LYS A 7 13.82 -36.91 13.05
N GLN A 8 14.44 -38.07 12.90
CA GLN A 8 15.04 -38.57 11.66
C GLN A 8 14.88 -40.10 11.60
N SER A 9 15.19 -40.71 10.46
CA SER A 9 15.10 -42.17 10.33
C SER A 9 16.16 -42.87 11.20
N ILE A 10 15.72 -43.80 12.05
CA ILE A 10 16.58 -44.60 12.95
C ILE A 10 16.20 -46.07 12.78
N GLY A 11 16.97 -46.81 11.97
CA GLY A 11 16.67 -48.21 11.67
C GLY A 11 15.30 -48.35 11.01
N HIS A 12 14.34 -48.94 11.73
CA HIS A 12 12.96 -49.12 11.25
C HIS A 12 12.01 -47.97 11.64
N PHE A 13 12.45 -47.05 12.51
CA PHE A 13 11.65 -45.92 12.94
C PHE A 13 11.80 -44.76 11.95
N MET A 14 10.68 -44.27 11.44
CA MET A 14 10.60 -43.10 10.57
C MET A 14 10.45 -41.80 11.39
N PRO A 15 10.76 -40.63 10.83
CA PRO A 15 10.52 -39.36 11.51
C PRO A 15 9.04 -39.23 11.92
N GLY A 16 8.79 -38.91 13.19
CA GLY A 16 7.45 -38.86 13.79
C GLY A 16 7.02 -40.15 14.51
N ASP A 17 7.76 -41.26 14.35
CA ASP A 17 7.43 -42.51 15.04
C ASP A 17 7.82 -42.46 16.53
N GLU A 18 6.98 -43.09 17.35
CA GLU A 18 7.27 -43.32 18.77
C GLU A 18 8.30 -44.45 18.92
N ILE A 19 9.42 -44.12 19.56
CA ILE A 19 10.49 -45.07 19.84
C ILE A 19 10.08 -45.99 21.01
N LYS A 20 10.03 -47.29 20.75
CA LYS A 20 9.68 -48.33 21.73
C LYS A 20 10.73 -49.43 21.76
N GLY A 21 10.94 -50.04 22.93
CA GLY A 21 11.79 -51.22 23.09
C GLY A 21 13.31 -50.95 23.10
N LEU A 22 13.74 -49.70 23.21
CA LEU A 22 15.15 -49.33 23.43
C LEU A 22 15.46 -49.18 24.92
N GLU A 23 16.72 -49.45 25.30
CA GLU A 23 17.20 -49.23 26.66
C GLU A 23 17.43 -47.74 26.95
N ASP A 24 17.33 -47.33 28.21
CA ASP A 24 17.49 -45.93 28.65
C ASP A 24 18.82 -45.32 28.21
N LYS A 25 19.92 -46.09 28.22
CA LYS A 25 21.23 -45.61 27.74
C LYS A 25 21.21 -45.27 26.25
N GLN A 26 20.48 -46.05 25.46
CA GLN A 26 20.33 -45.82 24.02
C GLN A 26 19.43 -44.62 23.76
N LEU A 27 18.30 -44.52 24.48
CA LEU A 27 17.42 -43.36 24.43
C LEU A 27 18.16 -42.07 24.80
N GLN A 28 18.94 -42.07 25.89
CA GLN A 28 19.73 -40.92 26.31
C GLN A 28 20.78 -40.54 25.25
N ALA A 29 21.48 -41.50 24.66
CA ALA A 29 22.45 -41.23 23.60
C ALA A 29 21.80 -40.63 22.35
N LEU A 30 20.62 -41.12 21.97
CA LEU A 30 19.83 -40.61 20.85
C LEU A 30 19.22 -39.23 21.14
N LEU A 31 18.86 -38.96 22.38
CA LEU A 31 18.36 -37.65 22.82
C LEU A 31 19.50 -36.62 22.81
N VAL A 32 20.67 -36.99 23.31
CA VAL A 32 21.89 -36.15 23.28
C VAL A 32 22.36 -35.89 21.85
N SER A 33 22.23 -36.86 20.95
CA SER A 33 22.54 -36.68 19.53
C SER A 33 21.45 -35.90 18.76
N GLY A 34 20.30 -35.64 19.39
CA GLY A 34 19.16 -34.97 18.76
C GLY A 34 18.40 -35.82 17.74
N ALA A 35 18.66 -37.12 17.68
CA ALA A 35 17.96 -38.04 16.79
C ALA A 35 16.53 -38.33 17.24
N ILE A 36 16.25 -38.19 18.54
CA ILE A 36 14.91 -38.30 19.12
C ILE A 36 14.63 -37.06 19.99
N GLU A 37 13.35 -36.81 20.27
CA GLU A 37 12.89 -35.78 21.20
C GLU A 37 11.84 -36.37 22.14
N GLU A 38 11.84 -35.95 23.41
CA GLU A 38 10.78 -36.31 24.35
C GLU A 38 9.48 -35.60 23.94
N GLU A 39 8.41 -36.36 23.72
CA GLU A 39 7.09 -35.83 23.39
C GLU A 39 6.61 -34.95 24.54
N LYS A 40 6.78 -33.63 24.38
CA LYS A 40 6.18 -32.65 25.28
C LYS A 40 4.70 -32.55 24.97
N ALA A 41 3.91 -32.30 26.02
CA ALA A 41 2.50 -31.92 25.85
C ALA A 41 2.41 -30.78 24.82
N PRO A 42 1.42 -30.79 23.92
CA PRO A 42 1.28 -29.75 22.91
C PRO A 42 1.28 -28.39 23.61
N GLU A 43 2.30 -27.57 23.34
CA GLU A 43 2.32 -26.19 23.83
C GLU A 43 1.06 -25.52 23.27
N GLN A 44 0.23 -24.99 24.18
CA GLN A 44 -0.93 -24.20 23.78
C GLN A 44 -0.43 -23.08 22.84
N PRO A 45 -1.12 -22.84 21.71
CA PRO A 45 -0.72 -21.78 20.81
C PRO A 45 -0.72 -20.47 21.58
N LYS A 46 0.47 -19.86 21.71
CA LYS A 46 0.58 -18.50 22.25
C LYS A 46 -0.28 -17.62 21.37
N THR A 47 -1.15 -16.81 21.97
CA THR A 47 -1.88 -15.76 21.27
C THR A 47 -0.85 -14.74 20.79
N ASP A 48 -0.23 -15.00 19.64
CA ASP A 48 0.49 -13.99 18.89
C ASP A 48 -0.54 -12.93 18.52
N GLY A 49 -0.29 -11.66 18.86
CA GLY A 49 -1.20 -10.52 18.67
C GLY A 49 -1.55 -10.17 17.22
N THR A 50 -1.53 -11.18 16.36
CA THR A 50 -1.95 -11.20 14.96
C THR A 50 -3.38 -10.72 14.81
N ALA A 51 -4.28 -11.07 15.73
CA ALA A 51 -5.67 -10.64 15.69
C ALA A 51 -5.79 -9.12 15.94
N GLU A 52 -5.11 -8.58 16.95
CA GLU A 52 -5.09 -7.13 17.17
C GLU A 52 -4.43 -6.39 16.00
N ARG A 53 -3.32 -6.91 15.46
CA ARG A 53 -2.62 -6.29 14.32
C ARG A 53 -3.45 -6.32 13.03
N LEU A 54 -4.23 -7.37 12.80
CA LEU A 54 -5.17 -7.44 11.68
C LEU A 54 -6.28 -6.39 11.82
N ALA A 55 -6.85 -6.25 13.02
CA ALA A 55 -7.88 -5.24 13.28
C ALA A 55 -7.34 -3.80 13.10
N GLU A 56 -6.10 -3.53 13.52
CA GLU A 56 -5.43 -2.24 13.29
C GLU A 56 -5.24 -1.97 11.79
N LEU A 57 -4.75 -2.95 11.02
CA LEU A 57 -4.56 -2.82 9.57
C LEU A 57 -5.88 -2.64 8.82
N GLU A 58 -6.95 -3.31 9.22
CA GLU A 58 -8.28 -3.13 8.64
C GLU A 58 -8.80 -1.70 8.88
N LYS A 59 -8.59 -1.17 10.08
CA LYS A 59 -8.96 0.21 10.40
C LYS A 59 -8.15 1.21 9.57
N GLU A 60 -6.83 1.05 9.49
CA GLU A 60 -5.96 1.92 8.70
C GLU A 60 -6.35 1.90 7.21
N ASN A 61 -6.63 0.72 6.66
CA ASN A 61 -7.09 0.59 5.27
C ASN A 61 -8.41 1.33 5.02
N ALA A 62 -9.37 1.27 5.95
CA ALA A 62 -10.63 1.98 5.83
C ALA A 62 -10.45 3.51 5.87
N GLU A 63 -9.57 4.00 6.75
CA GLU A 63 -9.21 5.42 6.81
C GLU A 63 -8.53 5.89 5.51
N GLN A 64 -7.53 5.13 5.04
CA GLN A 64 -6.83 5.43 3.79
C GLN A 64 -7.77 5.44 2.58
N ALA A 65 -8.69 4.47 2.49
CA ALA A 65 -9.69 4.43 1.43
C ALA A 65 -10.61 5.68 1.44
N GLY A 66 -10.99 6.15 2.63
CA GLY A 66 -11.75 7.39 2.80
C GLY A 66 -10.99 8.62 2.31
N THR A 67 -9.71 8.74 2.69
CA THR A 67 -8.84 9.84 2.25
C THR A 67 -8.63 9.84 0.74
N ILE A 68 -8.36 8.67 0.14
CA ILE A 68 -8.17 8.54 -1.31
C ILE A 68 -9.43 8.99 -2.06
N LYS A 69 -10.61 8.61 -1.58
CA LYS A 69 -11.88 9.01 -2.19
C LYS A 69 -12.05 10.53 -2.17
N LEU A 70 -11.83 11.16 -1.01
CA LEU A 70 -11.93 12.62 -0.88
C LEU A 70 -10.95 13.35 -1.80
N MET A 71 -9.68 12.93 -1.81
CA MET A 71 -8.66 13.51 -2.68
C MET A 71 -9.01 13.37 -4.16
N THR A 72 -9.62 12.26 -4.56
CA THR A 72 -10.04 12.04 -5.95
C THR A 72 -11.18 12.97 -6.34
N GLU A 73 -12.18 13.14 -5.46
CA GLU A 73 -13.30 14.07 -5.68
C GLU A 73 -12.83 15.53 -5.75
N ASP A 74 -11.93 15.94 -4.87
CA ASP A 74 -11.40 17.31 -4.86
C ASP A 74 -10.49 17.59 -6.06
N LYS A 75 -9.69 16.60 -6.47
CA LYS A 75 -8.92 16.68 -7.72
C LYS A 75 -9.84 16.85 -8.93
N ALA A 76 -10.93 16.09 -9.02
CA ALA A 76 -11.87 16.21 -10.13
C ALA A 76 -12.53 17.61 -10.19
N LYS A 77 -12.91 18.19 -9.04
CA LYS A 77 -13.43 19.56 -8.97
C LYS A 77 -12.37 20.57 -9.40
N SER A 78 -11.14 20.43 -8.91
CA SER A 78 -10.04 21.34 -9.24
C SER A 78 -9.68 21.28 -10.73
N ASP A 79 -9.65 20.09 -11.32
CA ASP A 79 -9.41 19.91 -12.76
C ASP A 79 -10.54 20.57 -13.58
N GLN A 80 -11.81 20.42 -13.18
CA GLN A 80 -12.95 21.10 -13.83
C GLN A 80 -12.85 22.64 -13.74
N GLU A 81 -12.49 23.18 -12.58
CA GLU A 81 -12.29 24.62 -12.39
C GLU A 81 -11.13 25.14 -13.25
N LYS A 82 -10.04 24.37 -13.35
CA LYS A 82 -8.88 24.69 -14.19
C LYS A 82 -9.28 24.80 -15.66
N ASP A 83 -10.01 23.82 -16.19
CA ASP A 83 -10.48 23.83 -17.58
C ASP A 83 -11.38 25.04 -17.87
N GLY A 84 -12.26 25.38 -16.92
CA GLY A 84 -13.12 26.56 -17.02
C GLY A 84 -12.34 27.88 -17.00
N LEU A 85 -11.28 27.97 -16.19
CA LEU A 85 -10.40 29.14 -16.14
C LEU A 85 -9.56 29.25 -17.42
N GLU A 86 -8.98 28.17 -17.92
CA GLU A 86 -8.23 28.16 -19.18
C GLU A 86 -9.09 28.64 -20.37
N THR A 87 -10.36 28.21 -20.41
CA THR A 87 -11.33 28.67 -21.42
C THR A 87 -11.54 30.19 -21.34
N LYS A 88 -11.82 30.71 -20.14
CA LYS A 88 -12.02 32.16 -19.94
C LYS A 88 -10.77 32.98 -20.26
N VAL A 89 -9.59 32.48 -19.92
CA VAL A 89 -8.32 33.14 -20.26
C VAL A 89 -8.17 33.26 -21.78
N ALA A 90 -8.41 32.18 -22.52
CA ALA A 90 -8.34 32.21 -23.98
C ALA A 90 -9.37 33.17 -24.62
N GLU A 91 -10.57 33.29 -24.05
CA GLU A 91 -11.57 34.27 -24.50
C GLU A 91 -11.14 35.71 -24.23
N LEU A 92 -10.60 35.99 -23.04
CA LEU A 92 -10.10 37.31 -22.66
C LEU A 92 -8.90 37.72 -23.52
N GLU A 93 -7.97 36.81 -23.81
CA GLU A 93 -6.83 37.07 -24.72
C GLU A 93 -7.30 37.44 -26.13
N LYS A 94 -8.31 36.74 -26.67
CA LYS A 94 -8.90 37.09 -27.98
C LYS A 94 -9.60 38.45 -27.96
N ALA A 95 -10.35 38.75 -26.90
CA ALA A 95 -11.01 40.04 -26.74
C ALA A 95 -9.97 41.17 -26.65
N LEU A 96 -8.91 40.98 -25.86
CA LEU A 96 -7.80 41.93 -25.71
C LEU A 96 -7.16 42.23 -27.07
N ALA A 97 -6.75 41.21 -27.82
CA ALA A 97 -6.13 41.38 -29.14
C ALA A 97 -7.03 42.17 -30.11
N THR A 98 -8.35 41.92 -30.07
CA THR A 98 -9.33 42.64 -30.88
C THR A 98 -9.40 44.11 -30.49
N THR A 99 -9.45 44.41 -29.19
CA THR A 99 -9.48 45.79 -28.67
C THR A 99 -8.21 46.55 -28.98
N GLU A 100 -7.04 45.91 -28.86
CA GLU A 100 -5.75 46.52 -29.21
C GLU A 100 -5.65 46.85 -30.70
N ALA A 101 -6.14 45.95 -31.57
CA ALA A 101 -6.19 46.20 -33.01
C ALA A 101 -7.12 47.38 -33.35
N ALA A 102 -8.30 47.43 -32.74
CA ALA A 102 -9.25 48.54 -32.92
C ALA A 102 -8.65 49.88 -32.44
N LEU A 103 -7.99 49.88 -31.29
CA LEU A 103 -7.33 51.07 -30.74
C LEU A 103 -6.22 51.57 -31.67
N LYS A 104 -5.36 50.67 -32.18
CA LYS A 104 -4.30 51.00 -33.15
C LYS A 104 -4.88 51.61 -34.42
N LYS A 105 -5.97 51.04 -34.96
CA LYS A 105 -6.65 51.58 -36.14
C LYS A 105 -7.18 52.99 -35.88
N ALA A 106 -7.90 53.19 -34.77
CA ALA A 106 -8.45 54.49 -34.39
C ALA A 106 -7.37 55.56 -34.20
N THR A 107 -6.24 55.22 -33.56
CA THR A 107 -5.12 56.16 -33.39
C THR A 107 -4.46 56.52 -34.72
N THR A 108 -4.40 55.60 -35.67
CA THR A 108 -3.82 55.86 -37.00
C THR A 108 -4.74 56.77 -37.83
N GLU A 109 -6.04 56.54 -37.80
CA GLU A 109 -7.05 57.37 -38.48
C GLU A 109 -7.08 58.80 -37.89
N ALA A 110 -7.00 58.93 -36.55
CA ALA A 110 -6.95 60.24 -35.90
C ALA A 110 -5.69 61.06 -36.27
N LYS A 111 -4.53 60.40 -36.45
CA LYS A 111 -3.31 61.06 -36.93
C LYS A 111 -3.40 61.53 -38.39
N LYS A 112 -4.06 60.76 -39.28
CA LYS A 112 -4.30 61.22 -40.65
C LYS A 112 -5.22 62.45 -40.69
N ALA A 113 -6.30 62.43 -39.93
CA ALA A 113 -7.28 63.53 -39.89
C ALA A 113 -6.72 64.88 -39.39
N THR A 114 -5.60 64.87 -38.67
CA THR A 114 -4.92 66.08 -38.18
C THR A 114 -3.84 66.61 -39.13
N THR A 115 -3.45 65.84 -40.15
CA THR A 115 -2.42 66.24 -41.13
C THR A 115 -3.03 66.83 -42.42
N ASP A 116 -4.30 66.54 -42.69
CA ASP A 116 -5.06 67.02 -43.87
C ASP A 116 -5.85 68.33 -43.64
N LYS A 117 -5.57 69.07 -42.55
CA LYS A 117 -6.24 70.34 -42.20
C LYS A 117 -5.24 71.47 -42.07
#